data_AF-A0A7X8V861-F1
#
_entry.id   AF-A0A7X8V861-F1
#
_cell.length_a   1.000
_cell.length_b   1.000
_cell.length_c   1.000
_cell.angle_alpha   90.00
_cell.angle_beta   90.00
_cell.angle_gamma   90.00
#
_symmetry.space_group_name_H-M   'P 1'
#
loop_
_entity.id
_entity.type
_entity.pdbx_description
1 polymer ?
#
loop_
_entity_poly.entity_id
_entity_poly.type
_entity_poly.pdbx_seq_one_letter_code
_entity_poly.pdbx_strand_id
1 'polypeptide(L)'
;MKRAELLKSEGYWIAKLQTDLYRELISFMKRTNRNSSQLADYLGCSKSYISQLLNGNFDHKLSKLVELSLAIGKAPILEYKDISGYVLENDKTYSSVIVSSSKNSKSNMPESYFTTKNCPSFSISV
;
A
#
# COMPACT_ATOMS: atom_id res chain seq x y z
N MET A 1 12.45 7.66 -17.69
CA MET A 1 11.00 7.94 -17.83
C MET A 1 10.58 8.86 -16.70
N LYS A 2 9.76 9.89 -16.97
CA LYS A 2 9.28 10.81 -15.92
C LYS A 2 8.08 10.19 -15.20
N ARG A 3 7.90 10.49 -13.90
CA ARG A 3 6.80 9.95 -13.07
C ARG A 3 5.41 10.23 -13.68
N ALA A 4 5.21 11.44 -14.20
CA ALA A 4 3.96 11.83 -14.86
C ALA A 4 3.65 11.00 -16.12
N GLU A 5 4.66 10.44 -16.79
CA GLU A 5 4.49 9.55 -17.94
C GLU A 5 4.11 8.14 -17.47
N LEU A 6 4.72 7.65 -16.39
CA LEU A 6 4.38 6.35 -15.77
C LEU A 6 2.92 6.30 -15.30
N LEU A 7 2.41 7.37 -14.68
CA LEU A 7 1.04 7.40 -14.16
C LEU A 7 -0.03 7.43 -15.26
N LYS A 8 0.35 7.72 -16.50
CA LYS A 8 -0.52 7.61 -17.68
C LYS A 8 -0.47 6.21 -18.31
N SER A 9 0.44 5.34 -17.85
CA SER A 9 0.58 3.99 -18.36
C SER A 9 -0.40 3.05 -17.66
N GLU A 10 -1.19 2.32 -18.44
CA GLU A 10 -2.04 1.23 -17.97
C GLU A 10 -1.23 0.17 -17.20
N GLY A 11 -0.08 -0.22 -17.76
CA GLY A 11 0.78 -1.24 -17.16
C GLY A 11 1.28 -0.89 -15.76
N TYR A 12 1.45 0.40 -15.45
CA TYR A 12 1.79 0.84 -14.10
C TYR A 12 0.68 0.51 -13.09
N TRP A 13 -0.57 0.80 -13.44
CA TRP A 13 -1.71 0.58 -12.55
C TRP A 13 -2.02 -0.91 -12.40
N ILE A 14 -1.91 -1.69 -13.48
CA ILE A 14 -2.00 -3.16 -13.43
C ILE A 14 -0.93 -3.72 -12.47
N ALA A 15 0.33 -3.35 -12.66
CA ALA A 15 1.43 -3.82 -11.82
C ALA A 15 1.26 -3.42 -10.35
N LYS A 16 0.74 -2.21 -10.09
CA LYS A 16 0.43 -1.73 -8.74
C LYS A 16 -0.62 -2.62 -8.08
N LEU A 17 -1.76 -2.87 -8.74
CA LEU A 17 -2.83 -3.71 -8.21
C LEU A 17 -2.38 -5.16 -7.99
N GLN A 18 -1.62 -5.72 -8.92
CA GLN A 18 -1.01 -7.05 -8.78
C GLN A 18 -0.09 -7.13 -7.56
N THR A 19 0.74 -6.10 -7.38
CA THR A 19 1.66 -6.00 -6.24
C THR A 19 0.91 -5.90 -4.91
N ASP A 20 -0.16 -5.13 -4.85
CA ASP A 20 -0.95 -4.95 -3.64
C ASP A 20 -1.64 -6.27 -3.24
N LEU A 21 -2.28 -6.98 -4.18
CA LEU A 21 -2.86 -8.30 -3.92
C LEU A 21 -1.78 -9.31 -3.49
N TYR A 22 -0.63 -9.34 -4.16
CA TYR A 22 0.48 -10.22 -3.82
C TYR A 22 0.94 -10.01 -2.36
N ARG A 23 1.07 -8.76 -1.92
CA ARG A 23 1.46 -8.43 -0.54
C ARG A 23 0.47 -8.95 0.49
N GLU A 24 -0.83 -8.83 0.20
CA GLU A 24 -1.88 -9.35 1.07
C GLU A 24 -1.84 -10.88 1.15
N LEU A 25 -1.63 -11.57 0.02
CA LEU A 25 -1.48 -13.03 -0.01
C LEU A 25 -0.25 -13.51 0.78
N ILE A 26 0.90 -12.87 0.60
CA ILE A 26 2.12 -13.18 1.37
C ILE A 26 1.91 -12.94 2.87
N SER A 27 1.24 -11.84 3.22
CA SER A 27 0.93 -11.52 4.62
C SER A 27 -0.01 -12.55 5.24
N PHE A 28 -1.01 -12.99 4.48
CA PHE A 28 -1.90 -14.08 4.88
C PHE A 28 -1.15 -15.40 5.08
N MET A 29 -0.28 -15.79 4.15
CA MET A 29 0.56 -16.99 4.24
C MET A 29 1.42 -16.98 5.51
N LYS A 30 2.07 -15.84 5.79
CA LYS A 30 2.90 -15.67 7.01
C LYS A 30 2.06 -15.79 8.28
N ARG A 31 0.91 -15.09 8.36
CA ARG A 31 0.05 -15.09 9.55
C ARG A 31 -0.60 -16.45 9.82
N THR A 32 -0.82 -17.25 8.77
CA THR A 32 -1.44 -18.58 8.87
C THR A 32 -0.43 -19.72 8.81
N ASN A 33 0.87 -19.41 8.72
CA ASN A 33 1.97 -20.36 8.54
C ASN A 33 1.73 -21.36 7.39
N ARG A 34 1.22 -20.86 6.26
CA ARG A 34 0.95 -21.66 5.05
C ARG A 34 2.04 -21.48 4.01
N ASN A 35 2.44 -22.59 3.39
CA ASN A 35 3.25 -22.55 2.17
C ASN A 35 2.36 -22.39 0.92
N SER A 36 2.99 -22.19 -0.23
CA SER A 36 2.31 -21.90 -1.50
C SER A 36 1.35 -23.02 -1.95
N SER A 37 1.69 -24.28 -1.66
CA SER A 37 0.82 -25.42 -1.98
C SER A 37 -0.42 -25.42 -1.11
N GLN A 38 -0.25 -25.20 0.20
CA GLN A 38 -1.37 -25.12 1.15
C GLN A 38 -2.26 -23.91 0.89
N LEU A 39 -1.71 -22.81 0.36
CA LEU A 39 -2.49 -21.67 -0.09
C LEU A 39 -3.32 -22.03 -1.33
N ALA A 40 -2.76 -22.77 -2.30
CA ALA A 40 -3.49 -23.22 -3.47
C ALA A 40 -4.69 -24.10 -3.11
N ASP A 41 -4.46 -25.06 -2.21
CA ASP A 41 -5.52 -25.94 -1.72
C ASP A 41 -6.60 -25.15 -0.96
N TYR A 42 -6.20 -24.16 -0.15
CA TYR A 42 -7.12 -23.30 0.58
C TYR A 42 -7.99 -22.42 -0.33
N LEU A 43 -7.39 -21.87 -1.39
CA LEU A 43 -8.08 -20.99 -2.35
C LEU A 43 -8.82 -21.78 -3.44
N GLY A 44 -8.81 -23.12 -3.41
CA GLY A 44 -9.41 -23.95 -4.45
C GLY A 44 -8.80 -23.74 -5.84
N CYS A 45 -7.52 -23.35 -5.91
CA CYS A 45 -6.83 -23.01 -7.14
C CYS A 45 -5.73 -24.04 -7.46
N SER A 46 -5.33 -24.14 -8.73
CA SER A 46 -4.22 -25.02 -9.09
C SER A 46 -2.88 -24.49 -8.54
N LYS A 47 -1.96 -25.41 -8.19
CA LYS A 47 -0.61 -25.04 -7.72
C LYS A 47 0.17 -24.21 -8.76
N SER A 48 0.00 -24.54 -10.04
CA SER A 48 0.60 -23.79 -11.15
C SER A 48 0.10 -22.34 -11.19
N TYR A 49 -1.21 -22.15 -11.03
CA TYR A 49 -1.82 -20.82 -11.00
C TYR A 49 -1.31 -19.98 -9.82
N ILE A 50 -1.24 -20.56 -8.61
CA ILE A 50 -0.66 -19.85 -7.45
C ILE A 50 0.82 -19.53 -7.67
N SER A 51 1.59 -20.43 -8.28
CA SER A 51 2.98 -20.14 -8.63
C SER A 51 3.09 -18.96 -9.60
N GLN A 52 2.30 -18.93 -10.67
CA GLN A 52 2.26 -17.82 -11.62
C GLN A 52 1.88 -16.48 -10.96
N LEU A 53 0.86 -16.51 -10.10
CA LEU A 53 0.41 -15.37 -9.29
C LEU A 53 1.54 -14.84 -8.38
N LEU A 54 2.22 -15.73 -7.66
CA LEU A 54 3.31 -15.37 -6.75
C LEU A 54 4.59 -14.94 -7.48
N ASN A 55 4.71 -15.27 -8.76
CA ASN A 55 5.80 -14.81 -9.63
C ASN A 55 5.43 -13.55 -10.43
N GLY A 56 4.24 -12.97 -10.19
CA GLY A 56 3.79 -11.72 -10.83
C GLY A 56 3.42 -11.87 -12.32
N ASN A 57 3.29 -13.09 -12.83
CA ASN A 57 2.94 -13.36 -14.22
C ASN A 57 1.47 -13.80 -14.32
N PHE A 58 0.55 -12.86 -14.13
CA PHE A 58 -0.89 -13.17 -14.20
C PHE A 58 -1.70 -11.96 -14.71
N ASP A 59 -2.63 -12.20 -15.63
CA ASP A 59 -3.48 -11.15 -16.22
C ASP A 59 -4.94 -11.26 -15.72
N HIS A 60 -5.15 -11.29 -14.39
CA HIS A 60 -6.46 -11.66 -13.87
C HIS A 60 -7.52 -10.66 -14.31
N LYS A 61 -8.69 -11.22 -14.63
CA LYS A 61 -9.95 -10.48 -14.61
C LYS A 61 -10.16 -9.92 -13.20
N LEU A 62 -10.70 -8.71 -13.11
CA LEU A 62 -11.08 -8.05 -11.85
C LEU A 62 -11.86 -8.99 -10.91
N SER A 63 -12.72 -9.85 -11.47
CA SER A 63 -13.48 -10.87 -10.73
C SER A 63 -12.61 -11.78 -9.87
N LYS A 64 -11.44 -12.18 -10.37
CA LYS A 64 -10.54 -13.09 -9.65
C LYS A 64 -9.74 -12.37 -8.57
N LEU A 65 -9.37 -11.10 -8.79
CA LEU A 65 -8.80 -10.25 -7.73
C LEU A 65 -9.79 -10.12 -6.57
N VAL A 66 -11.08 -9.89 -6.87
CA VAL A 66 -12.12 -9.80 -5.84
C VAL A 66 -12.28 -11.12 -5.11
N GLU A 67 -12.41 -12.25 -5.83
CA GLU A 67 -12.53 -13.58 -5.25
C GLU A 67 -11.37 -13.89 -4.28
N LEU A 68 -10.13 -13.69 -4.73
CA LEU A 68 -8.93 -13.96 -3.93
C LEU A 68 -8.85 -13.07 -2.68
N SER A 69 -9.20 -11.79 -2.83
CA SER A 69 -9.21 -10.84 -1.70
C SER A 69 -10.21 -11.29 -0.63
N LEU A 70 -11.42 -11.65 -1.04
CA LEU A 70 -12.46 -12.11 -0.11
C LEU A 70 -12.09 -13.43 0.56
N ALA A 71 -11.47 -14.35 -0.18
CA ALA A 71 -11.03 -15.64 0.35
C ALA A 71 -10.00 -15.51 1.49
N ILE A 72 -9.17 -14.47 1.47
CA ILE A 72 -8.22 -14.16 2.56
C ILE A 72 -8.79 -13.18 3.61
N GLY A 73 -10.08 -12.87 3.53
CA GLY A 73 -10.77 -11.98 4.48
C GLY A 73 -10.45 -10.50 4.30
N LYS A 74 -10.15 -10.06 3.07
CA LYS A 74 -9.82 -8.68 2.72
C LYS A 74 -10.84 -8.08 1.75
N ALA A 75 -11.22 -6.84 2.00
CA ALA A 75 -12.04 -6.07 1.07
C ALA A 75 -11.13 -5.34 0.05
N PRO A 76 -11.27 -5.59 -1.27
CA PRO A 76 -10.49 -4.91 -2.30
C PRO A 76 -11.11 -3.54 -2.61
N ILE A 77 -10.78 -2.54 -1.79
CA ILE A 77 -11.26 -1.17 -1.98
C ILE A 77 -10.43 -0.46 -3.06
N LEU A 78 -11.09 0.06 -4.09
CA LEU A 78 -10.48 0.88 -5.13
C LEU A 78 -11.00 2.31 -5.04
N GLU A 79 -10.07 3.26 -4.86
CA GLU A 79 -10.36 4.69 -4.82
C GLU A 79 -9.82 5.36 -6.07
N TYR A 80 -10.60 6.28 -6.63
CA TYR A 80 -10.21 7.08 -7.80
C TYR A 80 -9.79 8.47 -7.35
N LYS A 81 -8.66 8.94 -7.88
CA LYS A 81 -8.11 10.27 -7.63
C LYS A 81 -7.66 10.89 -8.95
N ASP A 82 -7.70 12.22 -9.02
CA ASP A 82 -7.07 12.93 -10.12
C ASP A 82 -5.57 12.62 -10.16
N ILE A 83 -5.04 12.35 -11.35
CA ILE A 83 -3.61 12.03 -11.54
C ILE A 83 -2.73 13.16 -10.99
N SER A 84 -3.15 14.43 -11.18
CA SER A 84 -2.46 15.60 -10.63
C SER A 84 -2.43 15.59 -9.10
N GLY A 85 -3.54 15.26 -8.44
CA GLY A 85 -3.61 15.11 -6.98
C GLY A 85 -2.76 13.95 -6.45
N TYR A 86 -2.74 12.82 -7.16
CA TYR A 86 -1.97 11.64 -6.79
C TYR A 86 -0.44 11.89 -6.77
N VAL A 87 0.06 12.70 -7.71
CA VAL A 87 1.48 13.10 -7.74
C VAL A 87 1.85 13.89 -6.48
N LEU A 88 1.04 14.88 -6.10
CA LEU A 88 1.31 15.79 -4.99
C LEU A 88 1.33 15.09 -3.62
N GLU A 89 0.47 14.09 -3.41
CA GLU A 89 0.41 13.33 -2.15
C GLU A 89 1.61 12.39 -1.99
N ASN A 90 2.02 11.72 -3.07
CA ASN A 90 3.07 10.70 -2.99
C ASN A 90 4.50 11.27 -3.06
N ASP A 91 4.68 12.47 -3.61
CA ASP A 91 5.99 13.13 -3.63
C ASP A 91 6.35 13.75 -2.26
N LYS A 92 5.35 14.20 -1.48
CA LYS A 92 5.54 14.68 -0.10
C LYS A 92 6.05 13.58 0.84
N THR A 93 5.56 12.35 0.66
CA THR A 93 5.98 11.19 1.46
C THR A 93 7.43 10.77 1.18
N TYR A 94 7.98 11.07 0.01
CA TYR A 94 9.40 10.87 -0.26
C TYR A 94 10.29 11.91 0.44
N SER A 95 9.80 13.14 0.61
CA SER A 95 10.57 14.21 1.27
C SER A 95 10.71 14.01 2.79
N SER A 96 9.72 13.45 3.48
CA SER A 96 9.80 13.22 4.94
C SER A 96 10.74 12.07 5.33
N VAL A 97 10.96 11.09 4.45
CA VAL A 97 11.90 9.97 4.69
C VAL A 97 13.35 10.45 4.59
N ILE A 98 13.66 11.42 3.72
CA ILE A 98 15.02 11.98 3.60
C ILE A 98 15.34 12.95 4.75
N VAL A 99 14.35 13.71 5.24
CA VAL A 99 14.53 14.67 6.35
C VAL A 99 14.70 13.97 7.70
N SER A 100 14.18 12.74 7.86
CA SER A 100 14.29 11.97 9.11
C SER A 100 15.70 11.38 9.33
N SER A 101 16.48 11.18 8.26
CA SER A 101 17.80 10.54 8.30
C SER A 101 18.96 11.52 8.49
N SER A 102 18.71 12.84 8.50
CA SER A 102 19.75 13.88 8.50
C SER A 102 19.71 14.82 9.73
N LYS A 103 19.10 14.42 10.85
CA LYS A 103 19.21 15.19 12.10
C LYS A 103 20.14 14.50 13.09
N ASN A 104 21.44 14.60 12.82
CA ASN A 104 22.43 14.55 13.89
C ASN A 104 23.60 15.50 13.59
N SER A 105 23.35 16.80 13.74
CA SER A 105 24.37 17.77 14.17
C SER A 105 23.68 19.06 14.64
N LYS A 106 24.10 19.51 15.81
CA LYS A 106 23.63 20.69 16.55
C LYS A 106 23.82 21.96 15.73
N SER A 107 22.91 22.93 15.86
CA SER A 107 23.19 24.19 16.58
C SER A 107 22.08 25.24 16.43
N ASN A 108 21.79 25.84 17.59
CA ASN A 108 21.36 27.22 17.87
C ASN A 108 19.93 27.68 17.54
N MET A 109 19.22 27.90 18.66
CA MET A 109 18.00 28.69 18.86
C MET A 109 18.18 30.14 18.38
N PRO A 110 17.09 30.83 18.00
CA PRO A 110 16.70 31.93 18.86
C PRO A 110 15.24 31.88 19.32
N GLU A 111 15.11 32.41 20.53
CA GLU A 111 13.94 32.76 21.32
C GLU A 111 12.91 33.64 20.56
N SER A 112 11.68 33.68 21.08
CA SER A 112 10.45 34.32 20.53
C SER A 112 9.84 33.47 19.40
N TYR A 113 8.68 32.84 19.54
CA TYR A 113 7.42 33.35 20.09
C TYR A 113 6.67 32.21 20.80
N PHE A 114 6.72 32.20 22.13
CA PHE A 114 5.67 31.54 22.91
C PHE A 114 4.48 32.49 22.97
N THR A 115 3.42 32.20 22.22
CA THR A 115 2.07 32.57 22.63
C THR A 115 1.19 31.33 22.56
N THR A 116 0.89 30.85 23.75
CA THR A 116 -0.17 29.90 24.08
C THR A 116 -1.49 30.30 23.41
N LYS A 117 -2.28 29.31 22.99
CA LYS A 117 -3.69 29.17 23.40
C LYS A 117 -4.40 27.95 22.75
N ASN A 118 -4.93 27.14 23.67
CA ASN A 118 -6.13 26.31 23.59
C ASN A 118 -6.18 25.06 22.69
N CYS A 119 -5.90 23.93 23.34
CA CYS A 119 -6.64 22.69 23.11
C CYS A 119 -8.08 22.82 23.65
N PRO A 120 -9.11 22.39 22.92
CA PRO A 120 -10.32 21.87 23.52
C PRO A 120 -10.22 20.34 23.62
N SER A 121 -10.24 19.86 24.86
CA SER A 121 -10.51 18.48 25.23
C SER A 121 -11.89 18.06 24.74
N PHE A 122 -11.99 16.97 23.99
CA PHE A 122 -13.22 16.21 23.90
C PHE A 122 -13.03 14.85 24.58
N SER A 123 -13.45 14.82 25.83
CA SER A 123 -13.85 13.63 26.56
C SER A 123 -15.31 13.29 26.25
N ILE A 124 -15.72 12.08 26.66
CA ILE A 124 -17.09 11.57 26.92
C ILE A 124 -17.71 10.86 25.68
N SER A 125 -18.19 9.61 25.75
CA SER A 125 -18.40 8.74 26.92
C SER A 125 -18.81 7.31 26.54
N VAL A 126 -18.62 6.45 27.55
CA VAL A 126 -19.07 5.07 27.82
C VAL A 126 -20.27 4.59 27.02
#